data_AF-A0A519KZ54-F1
#
_entry.id   AF-A0A519KZ54-F1
#
_cell.length_a   1.000
_cell.length_b   1.000
_cell.length_c   1.000
_cell.angle_alpha   90.00
_cell.angle_beta   90.00
_cell.angle_gamma   90.00
#
_symmetry.space_group_name_H-M   'P 1'
#
loop_
_entity.id
_entity.type
_entity.pdbx_description
1 polymer ?
#
loop_
_entity_poly.entity_id
_entity_poly.type
_entity_poly.pdbx_seq_one_letter_code
_entity_poly.pdbx_strand_id
1 'polypeptide(L)' 'MSDHRLTSIDLDAASLPAASAEIEHERRVAVFDIVEKNSFEPVGAAGGPYALKLSSQDGR' A
#
# COMPACT_ATOMS: atom_id res chain seq x y z
N MET A 1 22.79 -2.19 -4.62
CA MET A 1 21.58 -2.47 -5.42
C MET A 1 20.44 -1.80 -4.69
N SER A 2 19.91 -0.71 -5.22
CA SER A 2 18.84 0.04 -4.57
C SER A 2 17.52 -0.71 -4.78
N ASP A 3 16.91 -1.19 -3.70
CA ASP A 3 15.68 -1.99 -3.76
C ASP A 3 14.49 -1.03 -3.84
N HIS A 4 14.18 -0.61 -5.07
CA HIS A 4 13.10 0.33 -5.38
C HIS A 4 11.74 -0.36 -5.33
N ARG A 5 11.25 -0.61 -4.12
CA ARG A 5 9.94 -1.21 -3.86
C ARG A 5 9.23 -0.60 -2.67
N LEU A 6 7.91 -0.71 -2.69
CA LEU A 6 7.06 -0.51 -1.53
C LEU A 6 7.24 -1.70 -0.57
N THR A 7 7.58 -1.43 0.68
CA THR A 7 7.68 -2.44 1.74
C THR A 7 6.46 -2.49 2.64
N SER A 8 5.63 -1.44 2.62
CA SER A 8 4.38 -1.37 3.37
C SER A 8 3.38 -0.53 2.59
N ILE A 9 2.11 -0.94 2.65
CA ILE A 9 0.98 -0.18 2.11
C ILE A 9 -0.07 -0.09 3.20
N ASP A 10 -0.30 1.13 3.68
CA ASP A 10 -1.26 1.43 4.72
C ASP A 10 -2.49 2.11 4.09
N LEU A 11 -3.63 1.41 4.12
CA LEU A 11 -4.92 1.91 3.67
C LEU A 11 -5.72 2.45 4.85
N ASP A 12 -6.10 3.72 4.77
CA ASP A 12 -6.87 4.38 5.81
C ASP A 12 -8.27 3.77 5.96
N ALA A 13 -8.56 3.24 7.15
CA ALA A 13 -9.82 2.56 7.43
C ALA A 13 -11.03 3.51 7.45
N ALA A 14 -10.83 4.84 7.57
CA ALA A 14 -11.92 5.79 7.45
C ALA A 14 -12.37 5.97 5.99
N SER A 15 -11.55 5.56 5.02
CA SER A 15 -11.85 5.58 3.59
C SER A 15 -12.60 4.34 3.09
N LEU A 16 -12.71 3.30 3.92
CA LEU A 16 -13.24 1.99 3.54
C LEU A 16 -14.39 1.60 4.47
N PRO A 17 -15.50 1.06 3.94
CA PRO A 17 -16.60 0.58 4.76
C PRO A 17 -16.14 -0.58 5.67
N ALA A 18 -16.84 -0.77 6.79
CA ALA A 18 -16.56 -1.87 7.71
C ALA A 18 -16.58 -3.20 6.96
N ALA A 19 -15.41 -3.86 6.93
CA ALA A 19 -15.20 -5.12 6.25
C ALA A 19 -15.57 -6.29 7.17
N SER A 20 -16.21 -7.32 6.62
CA SER A 20 -16.32 -8.61 7.31
C SER A 20 -14.93 -9.27 7.42
N ALA A 21 -14.81 -10.30 8.28
CA ALA A 21 -13.54 -11.01 8.48
C ALA A 21 -12.96 -11.60 7.18
N GLU A 22 -13.81 -12.03 6.25
CA GLU A 22 -13.43 -12.53 4.92
C GLU A 22 -12.84 -11.41 4.06
N ILE A 23 -13.48 -10.23 4.03
CA ILE A 23 -13.00 -9.07 3.27
C ILE A 23 -11.65 -8.58 3.83
N GLU A 24 -11.46 -8.59 5.15
CA GLU A 24 -10.19 -8.22 5.75
C GLU A 24 -9.09 -9.25 5.46
N HIS A 25 -9.44 -10.53 5.33
CA HIS A 25 -8.51 -11.56 4.88
C HIS A 25 -8.09 -11.33 3.43
N GLU A 26 -9.04 -11.14 2.51
CA GLU A 26 -8.76 -10.82 1.10
C GLU A 26 -7.93 -9.53 0.96
N ARG A 27 -8.23 -8.51 1.77
CA ARG A 27 -7.49 -7.25 1.81
C ARG A 27 -6.03 -7.46 2.20
N ARG A 28 -5.75 -8.23 3.26
CA ARG A 28 -4.37 -8.55 3.65
C ARG A 28 -3.63 -9.30 2.56
N VAL A 29 -4.28 -10.27 1.90
CA VAL A 29 -3.70 -11.01 0.78
C VAL A 29 -3.40 -10.08 -0.39
N ALA A 30 -4.35 -9.22 -0.78
CA ALA A 30 -4.17 -8.26 -1.86
C ALA A 30 -3.04 -7.26 -1.58
N VAL A 31 -2.95 -6.72 -0.35
CA VAL A 31 -1.86 -5.83 0.06
C VAL A 31 -0.51 -6.55 -0.01
N PHE A 32 -0.43 -7.80 0.46
CA PHE A 32 0.79 -8.59 0.40
C PHE A 32 1.23 -8.84 -1.05
N ASP A 33 0.29 -9.23 -1.92
CA ASP A 33 0.55 -9.45 -3.34
C ASP A 33 1.08 -8.19 -4.03
N ILE A 34 0.55 -7.00 -3.68
CA ILE A 34 1.05 -5.73 -4.20
C ILE A 34 2.46 -5.45 -3.65
N VAL A 35 2.71 -5.63 -2.35
CA VAL A 35 4.03 -5.39 -1.74
C VAL A 35 5.10 -6.33 -2.33
N GLU A 36 4.77 -7.59 -2.61
CA GLU A 36 5.73 -8.54 -3.21
C GLU A 36 5.99 -8.29 -4.70
N LYS A 37 4.97 -7.85 -5.45
CA LYS A 37 5.06 -7.72 -6.92
C LYS A 37 5.23 -6.29 -7.42
N ASN A 38 5.25 -5.28 -6.54
CA ASN A 38 5.42 -3.89 -6.96
C ASN A 38 6.87 -3.57 -7.34
N SER A 39 7.01 -2.58 -8.22
CA SER A 39 8.23 -1.83 -8.44
C SER A 39 7.90 -0.35 -8.24
N PHE A 40 8.63 0.33 -7.36
CA PHE A 40 8.40 1.72 -7.03
C PHE A 40 9.72 2.49 -6.95
N GLU A 41 9.96 3.28 -8.00
CA GLU A 41 11.17 4.08 -8.17
C GLU A 41 10.79 5.55 -8.38
N PRO A 42 10.74 6.37 -7.31
CA PRO A 42 10.54 7.80 -7.44
C PRO A 42 11.71 8.45 -8.18
N VAL A 43 11.39 9.32 -9.13
CA VAL A 43 12.39 10.10 -9.87
C VAL A 43 13.24 10.91 -8.90
N GLY A 44 14.56 10.70 -8.94
CA GLY A 44 15.53 11.41 -8.09
C GLY A 44 15.75 10.80 -6.70
N ALA A 45 15.13 9.66 -6.38
CA ALA A 45 15.41 8.97 -5.13
C ALA A 45 16.69 8.13 -5.21
N ALA A 46 17.59 8.29 -4.22
CA ALA A 46 18.87 7.56 -4.17
C ALA A 46 18.71 6.05 -3.84
N GLY A 47 17.58 5.65 -3.27
CA GLY A 47 17.24 4.26 -2.96
C GLY A 47 15.99 4.13 -2.07
N GLY A 48 15.42 2.91 -2.03
CA GLY A 48 14.32 2.51 -1.13
C GLY A 48 14.83 1.93 0.21
N PRO A 49 13.94 1.37 1.05
CA PRO A 49 12.55 0.99 0.78
C PRO A 49 11.53 2.12 1.01
N TYR A 50 10.36 2.00 0.39
CA TYR A 50 9.30 3.00 0.47
C TYR A 50 8.08 2.47 1.22
N ALA A 51 7.40 3.33 1.98
CA ALA A 51 6.10 3.01 2.59
C ALA A 51 5.04 3.91 1.98
N LEU A 52 3.96 3.31 1.47
CA LEU A 52 2.85 4.03 0.86
C LEU A 52 1.69 4.11 1.83
N LYS A 53 1.25 5.33 2.16
CA LYS A 53 0.00 5.54 2.88
C LYS A 53 -1.05 6.06 1.90
N LEU A 54 -2.09 5.27 1.69
CA LEU A 54 -3.25 5.61 0.86
C LEU A 54 -4.41 6.02 1.77
N SER A 55 -4.82 7.28 1.61
CA SER A 55 -5.98 7.84 2.30
C SER A 55 -6.88 8.46 1.25
N SER A 56 -8.17 8.15 1.28
CA SER A 56 -9.16 8.85 0.46
C SER A 56 -9.59 10.08 1.22
N GLN A 57 -9.17 11.25 0.76
CA GLN A 57 -9.83 12.49 1.12
C GLN A 57 -11.01 12.60 0.17
N ASP A 58 -12.14 12.01 0.55
CA ASP A 58 -13.42 12.32 -0.11
C ASP A 58 -13.68 13.80 0.13
N GLY A 59 -13.26 14.58 -0.87
CA GLY A 59 -13.37 16.02 -0.89
C GLY A 59 -14.83 16.37 -1.11
N ARG A 60 -15.34 17.21 -0.21
CA ARG A 60 -16.17 18.30 -0.70
C ARG A 60 -15.35 19.20 -1.62
#